data_AF-A0A952DD59-F1
#
_entry.id   AF-A0A952DD59-F1
#
_cell.length_a   1.000
_cell.length_b   1.000
_cell.length_c   1.000
_cell.angle_alpha   90.00
_cell.angle_beta   90.00
_cell.angle_gamma   90.00
#
_symmetry.space_group_name_H-M   'P 1'
#
loop_
_entity.id
_entity.type
_entity.pdbx_description
1 polymer ?
#
loop_
_entity_poly.entity_id
_entity_poly.type
_entity_poly.pdbx_seq_one_letter_code
_entity_poly.pdbx_strand_id
1 'polypeptide(L)'
;MTNRTIRFILFFSAFILGGLIWLQVYWVQKARYFTEEQFDNQVSLALMSVAGQINRFNKDTMSVREPVTQIQSDYFTVEITNTTNPDHLENLLKIEFNRYGINLNFQYVIYDCFLDSVIWSNSLELTDDGRLIHSNQYKHPEVLHQYLAKNSHMIGVYFPTKGKYIA
;
A
#
# COMPACT_ATOMS: atom_id res chain seq x y z
N MET A 1 5.11 -9.26 60.72
CA MET A 1 5.60 -9.17 59.32
C MET A 1 7.03 -8.67 59.34
N THR A 2 7.94 -9.32 58.61
CA THR A 2 9.37 -8.98 58.63
C THR A 2 9.70 -8.08 57.43
N ASN A 3 10.52 -7.05 57.58
CA ASN A 3 10.90 -6.11 56.51
C ASN A 3 11.41 -6.78 55.22
N ARG A 4 11.96 -8.00 55.34
CA ARG A 4 12.38 -8.83 54.20
C ARG A 4 11.21 -9.26 53.31
N THR A 5 10.10 -9.69 53.90
CA THR A 5 8.90 -10.16 53.16
C THR A 5 8.27 -9.06 52.34
N ILE A 6 8.17 -7.84 52.89
CA ILE A 6 7.61 -6.66 52.20
C ILE A 6 8.48 -6.29 50.99
N ARG A 7 9.81 -6.31 51.16
CA ARG A 7 10.76 -6.01 50.07
C ARG A 7 10.70 -7.03 48.94
N PHE A 8 10.48 -8.31 49.26
CA PHE A 8 10.27 -9.36 48.26
C PHE A 8 8.98 -9.16 47.47
N ILE A 9 7.87 -8.87 48.14
CA ILE A 9 6.58 -8.61 47.47
C ILE A 9 6.69 -7.39 46.55
N LEU A 10 7.33 -6.32 47.01
CA LEU A 10 7.56 -5.12 46.21
C LEU A 10 8.37 -5.41 44.94
N PHE A 11 9.45 -6.19 45.06
CA PHE A 11 10.27 -6.58 43.91
C PHE A 11 9.51 -7.47 42.92
N PHE A 12 8.77 -8.46 43.43
CA PHE A 12 7.99 -9.37 42.58
C PHE A 12 6.87 -8.62 41.84
N SER A 13 6.22 -7.68 42.52
CA SER A 13 5.22 -6.79 41.91
C SER A 13 5.82 -5.95 40.79
N ALA A 14 7.00 -5.36 41.01
CA ALA A 14 7.68 -4.57 39.97
C ALA A 14 8.10 -5.46 38.77
N PHE A 15 8.56 -6.69 39.03
CA PHE A 15 8.91 -7.65 38.00
C PHE A 15 7.72 -8.06 37.14
N ILE A 16 6.57 -8.34 37.77
CA ILE A 16 5.33 -8.66 37.04
C ILE A 16 4.88 -7.48 36.17
N LEU A 17 4.89 -6.26 36.71
CA LEU A 17 4.54 -5.06 35.95
C LEU A 17 5.48 -4.86 34.76
N GLY A 18 6.79 -5.05 34.94
CA GLY A 18 7.75 -4.99 33.84
C GLY A 18 7.48 -6.03 32.76
N GLY A 19 7.18 -7.27 33.16
CA GLY A 19 6.81 -8.34 32.23
C GLY A 19 5.54 -8.04 31.43
N LEU A 20 4.53 -7.45 32.07
CA LEU A 20 3.29 -7.03 31.40
C LEU A 20 3.55 -5.94 30.36
N ILE A 21 4.32 -4.91 30.70
CA ILE A 21 4.68 -3.84 29.76
C ILE A 21 5.46 -4.41 28.57
N TRP A 22 6.42 -5.32 28.84
CA TRP A 22 7.19 -5.97 27.78
C TRP A 22 6.29 -6.76 26.83
N LEU A 23 5.35 -7.54 27.37
CA LEU A 23 4.38 -8.30 26.58
C LEU A 23 3.50 -7.37 25.73
N GLN A 24 3.01 -6.26 26.29
CA GLN A 24 2.22 -5.26 25.56
C GLN A 24 3.00 -4.71 24.35
N VAL A 25 4.26 -4.31 24.55
CA VAL A 25 5.11 -3.80 23.46
C VAL A 25 5.31 -4.85 22.37
N TYR A 26 5.53 -6.11 22.75
CA TYR A 26 5.68 -7.22 21.80
C TYR A 26 4.43 -7.42 20.93
N TRP A 27 3.24 -7.48 21.53
CA TRP A 27 1.99 -7.64 20.78
C TRP A 27 1.69 -6.47 19.86
N VAL A 28 1.95 -5.23 20.31
CA VAL A 28 1.75 -4.03 19.48
C VAL A 28 2.63 -4.09 18.23
N GLN A 29 3.91 -4.41 18.37
CA GLN A 29 4.81 -4.57 17.22
C GLN A 29 4.35 -5.68 16.29
N LYS A 30 3.91 -6.81 16.87
CA LYS A 30 3.42 -7.95 16.08
C LYS A 30 2.14 -7.62 15.31
N ALA A 31 1.22 -6.89 15.92
CA ALA A 31 -0.03 -6.45 15.29
C ALA A 31 0.24 -5.48 14.12
N ARG A 32 1.17 -4.54 14.29
CA ARG A 32 1.58 -3.62 13.21
C ARG A 32 2.18 -4.36 12.03
N TYR A 33 3.10 -5.29 12.28
CA TYR A 33 3.70 -6.13 11.24
C TYR A 33 2.64 -6.91 10.44
N PHE A 34 1.69 -7.55 11.13
CA PHE A 34 0.64 -8.32 10.47
C PHE A 34 -0.32 -7.42 9.66
N THR A 35 -0.60 -6.21 10.17
CA THR A 35 -1.43 -5.22 9.47
C THR A 35 -0.75 -4.74 8.18
N GLU A 36 0.57 -4.49 8.22
CA GLU A 36 1.36 -4.11 7.05
C GLU A 36 1.37 -5.22 5.99
N GLU A 37 1.66 -6.46 6.40
CA GLU A 37 1.67 -7.62 5.50
C GLU A 37 0.29 -7.86 4.87
N GLN A 38 -0.79 -7.73 5.66
CA GLN A 38 -2.16 -7.86 5.15
C GLN A 38 -2.47 -6.78 4.11
N PHE A 39 -2.10 -5.53 4.38
CA PHE A 39 -2.32 -4.42 3.47
C PHE A 39 -1.55 -4.62 2.15
N ASP A 40 -0.29 -5.01 2.21
CA ASP A 40 0.56 -5.22 1.04
C ASP A 40 0.05 -6.35 0.15
N ASN A 41 -0.46 -7.42 0.77
CA ASN A 41 -1.13 -8.51 0.07
C ASN A 41 -2.45 -8.05 -0.60
N GLN A 42 -3.27 -7.27 0.09
CA GLN A 42 -4.51 -6.73 -0.48
C GLN A 42 -4.23 -5.84 -1.70
N VAL A 43 -3.26 -4.93 -1.58
CA VAL A 43 -2.86 -4.04 -2.69
C VAL A 43 -2.34 -4.85 -3.86
N SER A 44 -1.47 -5.83 -3.60
CA SER A 44 -0.90 -6.67 -4.65
C SER A 44 -1.98 -7.46 -5.39
N LEU A 45 -2.93 -8.06 -4.67
CA LEU A 45 -4.06 -8.78 -5.27
C LEU A 45 -4.98 -7.86 -6.08
N ALA A 46 -5.26 -6.66 -5.56
CA ALA A 46 -6.08 -5.67 -6.28
C ALA A 46 -5.40 -5.26 -7.58
N LEU A 47 -4.12 -4.91 -7.54
CA LEU A 47 -3.33 -4.51 -8.70
C LEU A 47 -3.14 -5.65 -9.71
N MET A 48 -2.99 -6.89 -9.26
CA MET A 48 -3.02 -8.06 -10.14
C MET A 48 -4.37 -8.20 -10.86
N SER A 49 -5.47 -7.91 -10.15
CA SER A 49 -6.81 -7.92 -10.76
C SER A 49 -6.97 -6.80 -11.80
N VAL A 50 -6.47 -5.60 -11.50
CA VAL A 50 -6.42 -4.46 -12.44
C VAL A 50 -5.65 -4.84 -13.71
N ALA A 51 -4.43 -5.37 -13.57
CA ALA A 51 -3.62 -5.84 -14.70
C ALA A 51 -4.35 -6.90 -15.54
N GLY A 52 -4.97 -7.87 -14.86
CA GLY A 52 -5.75 -8.92 -15.51
C GLY A 52 -6.94 -8.38 -16.29
N GLN A 53 -7.62 -7.34 -15.80
CA GLN A 53 -8.76 -6.72 -16.50
C GLN A 53 -8.31 -5.88 -17.69
N ILE A 54 -7.21 -5.13 -17.55
CA ILE A 54 -6.60 -4.37 -18.65
C ILE A 54 -6.16 -5.33 -19.78
N ASN A 55 -5.49 -6.43 -19.45
CA ASN A 55 -5.03 -7.40 -20.44
C ASN A 55 -6.19 -8.08 -21.19
N ARG A 56 -7.27 -8.44 -20.47
CA ARG A 56 -8.49 -8.98 -21.08
C ARG A 56 -9.15 -7.98 -22.03
N PHE A 57 -9.21 -6.72 -21.64
CA PHE A 57 -9.75 -5.65 -22.49
C PHE A 57 -8.93 -5.50 -23.78
N ASN A 58 -7.59 -5.57 -23.66
CA ASN A 58 -6.67 -5.46 -24.78
C ASN A 58 -6.53 -6.74 -25.63
N LYS A 59 -7.26 -7.81 -25.29
CA LYS A 59 -7.17 -9.15 -25.93
C LYS A 59 -5.75 -9.73 -25.93
N ASP A 60 -4.94 -9.34 -24.96
CA ASP A 60 -3.57 -9.84 -24.85
C ASP A 60 -3.56 -11.19 -24.13
N THR A 61 -3.01 -12.21 -24.80
CA THR A 61 -2.82 -13.56 -24.25
C THR A 61 -1.53 -13.71 -23.45
N MET A 62 -0.66 -12.70 -23.46
CA MET A 62 0.58 -12.71 -22.70
C MET A 62 0.28 -12.39 -21.23
N SER A 63 0.16 -13.43 -20.41
CA SER A 63 0.09 -13.28 -18.97
C SER A 63 1.48 -12.95 -18.43
N VAL A 64 1.68 -11.70 -17.98
CA VAL A 64 2.80 -11.39 -17.08
C VAL A 64 2.59 -12.25 -15.83
N ARG A 65 3.53 -13.14 -15.52
CA ARG A 65 3.36 -14.12 -14.42
C ARG A 65 3.30 -13.45 -13.05
N GLU A 66 3.90 -12.28 -12.91
CA GLU A 66 3.94 -11.49 -11.67
C GLU A 66 3.94 -9.99 -12.04
N PRO A 67 2.79 -9.41 -12.40
CA PRO A 67 2.76 -8.05 -12.92
C PRO A 67 3.04 -7.00 -11.84
N VAL A 68 2.93 -7.34 -10.56
CA VAL A 68 2.99 -6.38 -9.45
C VAL A 68 4.30 -6.49 -8.70
N THR A 69 4.99 -5.36 -8.51
CA THR A 69 6.19 -5.26 -7.70
C THR A 69 6.02 -4.19 -6.64
N GLN A 70 6.32 -4.51 -5.38
CA GLN A 70 6.41 -3.52 -4.31
C GLN A 70 7.81 -2.92 -4.31
N ILE A 71 7.92 -1.63 -4.63
CA ILE A 71 9.21 -0.91 -4.66
C ILE A 71 9.56 -0.37 -3.29
N GLN A 72 8.54 0.10 -2.56
CA GLN A 72 8.65 0.61 -1.19
C GLN A 72 7.42 0.21 -0.39
N SER A 73 7.45 0.38 0.94
CA SER A 73 6.30 0.03 1.79
C SER A 73 5.01 0.65 1.28
N ASP A 74 5.02 1.92 0.87
CA ASP A 74 3.86 2.67 0.39
C ASP A 74 3.79 2.82 -1.14
N TYR A 75 4.61 2.10 -1.92
CA TYR A 75 4.64 2.23 -3.38
C TYR A 75 4.73 0.90 -4.12
N PHE A 76 3.82 0.75 -5.08
CA PHE A 76 3.65 -0.44 -5.90
C PHE A 76 3.68 -0.08 -7.38
N THR A 77 4.26 -0.95 -8.18
CA THR A 77 4.24 -0.84 -9.64
C THR A 77 3.56 -2.04 -10.26
N VAL A 78 2.91 -1.81 -11.40
CA VAL A 78 2.27 -2.82 -12.21
C VAL A 78 2.78 -2.72 -13.63
N GLU A 79 3.33 -3.80 -14.15
CA GLU A 79 3.72 -3.90 -15.56
C GLU A 79 2.48 -4.17 -16.43
N ILE A 80 2.34 -3.39 -17.51
CA ILE A 80 1.25 -3.53 -18.49
C ILE A 80 1.83 -3.61 -19.90
N THR A 81 1.18 -4.33 -20.80
CA THR A 81 1.69 -4.48 -22.18
C THR A 81 1.53 -3.21 -23.01
N ASN A 82 0.45 -2.44 -22.78
CA ASN A 82 0.12 -1.26 -23.55
C ASN A 82 -0.45 -0.17 -22.63
N THR A 83 -0.27 1.10 -23.01
CA THR A 83 -0.88 2.22 -22.31
C THR A 83 -2.40 2.11 -22.29
N THR A 84 -3.00 2.58 -21.19
CA THR A 84 -4.43 2.52 -20.93
C THR A 84 -4.99 3.94 -20.77
N ASN A 85 -6.26 4.13 -21.13
CA ASN A 85 -6.96 5.38 -20.90
C ASN A 85 -6.96 5.71 -19.38
N PRO A 86 -6.53 6.92 -18.98
CA PRO A 86 -6.47 7.31 -17.57
C PRO A 86 -7.79 7.17 -16.80
N ASP A 87 -8.92 7.55 -17.39
CA ASP A 87 -10.24 7.47 -16.75
C ASP A 87 -10.67 6.02 -16.54
N HIS A 88 -10.32 5.13 -17.48
CA HIS A 88 -10.59 3.71 -17.35
C HIS A 88 -9.77 3.09 -16.22
N LEU A 89 -8.47 3.39 -16.16
CA LEU A 89 -7.59 2.93 -15.09
C LEU A 89 -8.08 3.45 -13.73
N GLU A 90 -8.44 4.72 -13.62
CA GLU A 90 -8.89 5.30 -12.36
C GLU A 90 -10.14 4.60 -11.83
N ASN A 91 -11.14 4.39 -12.69
CA ASN A 91 -12.37 3.69 -12.30
C ASN A 91 -12.07 2.25 -11.89
N LEU A 92 -11.17 1.58 -12.62
CA LEU A 92 -10.78 0.21 -12.32
C LEU A 92 -10.04 0.10 -10.97
N LEU A 93 -9.13 1.04 -10.67
CA LEU A 93 -8.46 1.15 -9.38
C LEU A 93 -9.47 1.38 -8.26
N LYS A 94 -10.43 2.31 -8.44
CA LYS A 94 -11.49 2.56 -7.43
C LYS A 94 -12.31 1.31 -7.14
N ILE A 95 -12.70 0.57 -8.17
CA ILE A 95 -13.50 -0.65 -8.04
C ILE A 95 -12.70 -1.75 -7.33
N GLU A 96 -11.49 -2.05 -7.81
CA GLU A 96 -10.70 -3.13 -7.22
C GLU A 96 -10.23 -2.79 -5.81
N PHE A 97 -9.80 -1.56 -5.53
CA PHE A 97 -9.42 -1.18 -4.18
C PHE A 97 -10.60 -1.27 -3.21
N ASN A 98 -11.78 -0.81 -3.61
CA ASN A 98 -12.97 -0.99 -2.79
C ASN A 98 -13.30 -2.48 -2.56
N ARG A 99 -13.19 -3.31 -3.60
CA ARG A 99 -13.44 -4.76 -3.55
C ARG A 99 -12.49 -5.49 -2.59
N TYR A 100 -11.23 -5.09 -2.54
CA TYR A 100 -10.22 -5.66 -1.64
C TYR A 100 -10.17 -4.96 -0.27
N GLY A 101 -11.06 -4.00 0.00
CA GLY A 101 -11.17 -3.31 1.29
C GLY A 101 -10.12 -2.22 1.52
N ILE A 102 -9.47 -1.75 0.47
CA ILE A 102 -8.46 -0.69 0.51
C ILE A 102 -9.17 0.65 0.46
N ASN A 103 -9.41 1.24 1.63
CA ASN A 103 -10.06 2.54 1.78
C ASN A 103 -9.02 3.57 2.26
N LEU A 104 -8.08 3.94 1.40
CA LEU A 104 -7.05 4.93 1.68
C LEU A 104 -6.92 5.92 0.53
N ASN A 105 -6.34 7.07 0.86
CA ASN A 105 -5.86 8.01 -0.14
C ASN A 105 -4.77 7.32 -0.96
N PHE A 106 -4.84 7.46 -2.27
CA PHE A 106 -3.82 6.93 -3.15
C PHE A 106 -3.59 7.86 -4.33
N GLN A 107 -2.40 7.77 -4.89
CA GLN A 107 -2.04 8.43 -6.12
C GLN A 107 -1.65 7.36 -7.13
N TYR A 108 -1.93 7.61 -8.40
CA TYR A 108 -1.51 6.73 -9.47
C TYR A 108 -0.83 7.51 -10.59
N VAL A 109 0.06 6.82 -11.30
CA VAL A 109 0.76 7.33 -12.47
C VAL A 109 0.74 6.31 -13.59
N ILE A 110 0.77 6.80 -14.83
CA ILE A 110 0.95 5.99 -16.03
C ILE A 110 2.28 6.40 -16.64
N TYR A 111 3.18 5.43 -16.77
CA TYR A 111 4.48 5.57 -17.40
C TYR A 111 4.49 4.92 -18.76
N ASP A 112 4.98 5.68 -19.74
CA ASP A 112 5.18 5.22 -21.11
C ASP A 112 6.66 5.04 -21.40
N CYS A 113 7.08 3.79 -21.70
CA CYS A 113 8.48 3.48 -21.99
C CYS A 113 8.96 4.02 -23.35
N PHE A 114 8.07 4.30 -24.30
CA PHE A 114 8.44 4.92 -25.57
C PHE A 114 8.78 6.40 -25.41
N LEU A 115 8.06 7.09 -24.52
CA LEU A 115 8.29 8.50 -24.22
C LEU A 115 9.27 8.72 -23.06
N ASP A 116 9.73 7.63 -22.42
CA ASP A 116 10.56 7.62 -21.21
C ASP A 116 10.06 8.62 -20.14
N SER A 117 8.73 8.67 -19.96
CA SER A 117 8.11 9.69 -19.11
C SER A 117 6.76 9.26 -18.55
N VAL A 118 6.38 9.91 -17.44
CA VAL A 118 5.03 9.82 -16.88
C VAL A 118 4.11 10.67 -17.73
N ILE A 119 3.17 10.02 -18.41
CA ILE A 119 2.20 10.65 -19.31
C ILE A 119 0.93 11.09 -18.57
N TRP A 120 0.67 10.52 -17.39
CA TRP A 120 -0.48 10.84 -16.58
C TRP A 120 -0.19 10.63 -15.09
N SER A 121 -0.76 11.49 -14.25
CA SER A 121 -0.72 11.35 -12.80
C SER A 121 -1.96 11.96 -12.18
N ASN A 122 -2.58 11.30 -11.22
CA ASN A 122 -3.66 11.90 -10.45
C ASN A 122 -3.70 11.36 -9.01
N SER A 123 -4.25 12.16 -8.11
CA SER A 123 -4.30 11.87 -6.68
C SER A 123 -5.74 11.84 -6.20
N LEU A 124 -6.09 10.80 -5.46
CA LEU A 124 -7.41 10.56 -4.92
C LEU A 124 -7.38 10.58 -3.40
N GLU A 125 -8.30 11.34 -2.83
CA GLU A 125 -8.50 11.49 -1.40
C GLU A 125 -9.84 10.89 -0.98
N LEU A 126 -9.80 10.06 0.05
CA LEU A 126 -10.96 9.48 0.66
C LEU A 126 -11.59 10.52 1.60
N THR A 127 -12.85 10.81 1.34
CA THR A 127 -13.68 11.70 2.15
C THR A 127 -14.40 10.95 3.26
N ASP A 128 -14.89 11.67 4.26
CA ASP A 128 -15.57 11.08 5.42
C ASP A 128 -16.83 10.27 5.07
N ASP A 129 -17.46 10.55 3.92
CA ASP A 129 -18.61 9.79 3.41
C ASP A 129 -18.22 8.54 2.60
N GLY A 130 -16.92 8.22 2.54
CA GLY A 130 -16.37 7.04 1.87
C GLY A 130 -16.15 7.20 0.37
N ARG A 131 -16.23 8.43 -0.17
CA ARG A 131 -16.02 8.68 -1.60
C ARG A 131 -14.58 9.09 -1.90
N LEU A 132 -14.07 8.69 -3.06
CA LEU A 132 -12.77 9.12 -3.57
C LEU A 132 -12.94 10.32 -4.50
N ILE A 133 -12.33 11.45 -4.13
CA ILE A 133 -12.35 12.70 -4.90
C ILE A 133 -10.94 13.07 -5.36
N HIS A 134 -10.83 13.82 -6.48
CA HIS A 134 -9.55 14.35 -6.92
C HIS A 134 -9.02 15.37 -5.92
N SER A 135 -7.74 15.24 -5.57
CA SER A 135 -7.07 16.13 -4.62
C SER A 135 -5.74 16.58 -5.20
N ASN A 136 -5.44 17.87 -5.12
CA ASN A 136 -4.15 18.43 -5.55
C ASN A 136 -3.10 18.39 -4.44
N GLN A 137 -3.43 17.81 -3.27
CA GLN A 137 -2.62 17.87 -2.06
C GLN A 137 -1.36 16.99 -2.14
N TYR A 138 -1.37 15.95 -2.99
CA TYR A 138 -0.29 14.97 -3.08
C TYR A 138 0.40 15.04 -4.43
N LYS A 139 1.68 15.42 -4.44
CA LYS A 139 2.56 15.32 -5.62
C LYS A 139 3.23 13.95 -5.63
N HIS A 140 3.30 13.36 -6.82
CA HIS A 140 3.99 12.09 -7.00
C HIS A 140 5.46 12.25 -6.60
N PRO A 141 6.06 11.29 -5.88
CA PRO A 141 7.47 11.35 -5.58
C PRO A 141 8.27 11.40 -6.89
N GLU A 142 8.96 12.50 -7.16
CA GLU A 142 9.87 12.65 -8.31
C GLU A 142 10.94 11.54 -8.32
N VAL A 143 11.30 11.04 -7.13
CA VAL A 143 12.35 10.04 -6.91
C VAL A 143 12.00 8.67 -7.51
N LEU A 144 10.72 8.38 -7.78
CA LEU A 144 10.33 7.06 -8.25
C LEU A 144 10.36 6.84 -9.77
N HIS A 145 10.66 7.88 -10.54
CA HIS A 145 10.91 7.73 -11.98
C HIS A 145 12.05 6.74 -12.27
N GLN A 146 13.04 6.66 -11.37
CA GLN A 146 14.17 5.73 -11.51
C GLN A 146 13.77 4.24 -11.40
N TYR A 147 12.65 3.94 -10.73
CA TYR A 147 12.18 2.56 -10.50
C TYR A 147 11.13 2.11 -11.53
N LEU A 148 10.69 3.01 -12.40
CA LEU A 148 9.86 2.66 -13.54
C LEU A 148 10.79 2.05 -14.60
N ALA A 149 10.67 0.74 -14.79
CA ALA A 149 11.53 -0.06 -15.64
C ALA A 149 11.55 0.49 -17.07
N LYS A 150 12.74 0.79 -17.57
CA LYS A 150 13.00 1.49 -18.84
C LYS A 150 12.50 0.77 -20.11
N ASN A 151 11.97 -0.44 -19.98
CA ASN A 151 11.64 -1.32 -21.10
C ASN A 151 10.17 -1.77 -21.15
N SER A 152 9.31 -1.29 -20.23
CA SER A 152 7.90 -1.69 -20.21
C SER A 152 6.99 -0.56 -19.75
N HIS A 153 5.74 -0.58 -20.20
CA HIS A 153 4.73 0.34 -19.71
C HIS A 153 4.39 -0.02 -18.26
N MET A 154 4.25 0.99 -17.41
CA MET A 154 4.02 0.75 -15.99
C MET A 154 2.94 1.66 -15.41
N ILE A 155 2.22 1.13 -14.43
CA ILE A 155 1.36 1.90 -13.54
C ILE A 155 2.04 1.95 -12.19
N GLY A 156 2.26 3.14 -11.66
CA GLY A 156 2.70 3.33 -10.28
C GLY A 156 1.50 3.66 -9.40
N VAL A 157 1.45 3.11 -8.18
CA VAL A 157 0.46 3.47 -7.17
C VAL A 157 1.16 3.76 -5.84
N TYR A 158 0.87 4.93 -5.28
CA TYR A 158 1.45 5.45 -4.05
C TYR A 158 0.38 5.67 -2.98
N PHE A 159 0.64 5.26 -1.74
CA PHE A 159 -0.27 5.36 -0.60
C PHE A 159 0.27 6.32 0.48
N PRO A 160 0.08 7.65 0.35
CA PRO A 160 0.67 8.64 1.27
C PRO A 160 0.22 8.49 2.72
N THR A 161 -0.95 7.90 2.96
CA THR A 161 -1.53 7.73 4.30
C THR A 161 -1.33 6.33 4.88
N LYS A 162 -0.60 5.42 4.20
CA LYS A 162 -0.34 4.05 4.69
C LYS A 162 0.25 4.03 6.10
N GLY A 163 1.25 4.88 6.36
CA GLY A 163 1.90 4.95 7.67
C GLY A 163 0.97 5.30 8.83
N LYS A 164 -0.05 6.15 8.60
CA LYS A 164 -1.07 6.49 9.60
C LYS A 164 -2.10 5.38 9.82
N TYR A 165 -2.36 4.58 8.77
CA TYR A 165 -3.27 3.45 8.83
C TYR A 165 -2.71 2.27 9.64
N ILE A 166 -1.38 2.10 9.65
CA ILE A 166 -0.67 1.01 10.34
C ILE A 166 -0.15 1.45 11.72
N ALA A 167 -0.31 2.73 12.09
CA ALA A 167 0.21 3.30 13.33
C ALA A 167 -0.59 2.89 14.57
#